data_AF-A0A2A5X4U5-F1
#
_entry.id   AF-A0A2A5X4U5-F1
#
_cell.length_a   1.000
_cell.length_b   1.000
_cell.length_c   1.000
_cell.angle_alpha   90.00
_cell.angle_beta   90.00
_cell.angle_gamma   90.00
#
_symmetry.space_group_name_H-M   'P 1'
#
loop_
_entity.id
_entity.type
_entity.pdbx_description
1 polymer ?
#
loop_
_entity_poly.entity_id
_entity_poly.type
_entity_poly.pdbx_seq_one_letter_code
_entity_poly.pdbx_strand_id
1 'polypeptide(L)'
;MLKENQNRQALIAYDREKLLYPKERIARFAVMRFVKNYRLAEIIEKPDHTKIAEYTDNDNKVRISMNIFLFDGEIFFDYLENCPIHPVRNEKELPTAMTNMMADGHKIFGIPVGDHVPDLTSKEDIAKLEKYLNAN
;
A
#
# COMPACT_ATOMS: atom_id res chain seq x y z
N MET A 1 1.41 16.53 -3.36
CA MET A 1 1.55 15.11 -3.77
C MET A 1 0.22 14.45 -4.14
N LEU A 2 -0.58 13.89 -3.22
CA LEU A 2 -1.87 13.26 -3.59
C LEU A 2 -2.94 14.26 -4.02
N LYS A 3 -3.06 15.40 -3.32
CA LYS A 3 -4.01 16.47 -3.65
C LYS A 3 -3.76 17.11 -5.02
N GLU A 4 -2.53 17.04 -5.51
CA GLU A 4 -2.10 17.62 -6.79
C GLU A 4 -2.06 16.58 -7.91
N ASN A 5 -2.36 15.31 -7.61
CA ASN A 5 -2.32 14.23 -8.57
C ASN A 5 -3.47 14.36 -9.58
N GLN A 6 -3.15 14.17 -10.86
CA GLN A 6 -4.13 14.29 -11.95
C GLN A 6 -4.94 13.01 -12.19
N ASN A 7 -4.52 11.88 -11.60
CA ASN A 7 -5.24 10.63 -11.75
C ASN A 7 -6.41 10.53 -10.76
N ARG A 8 -7.56 10.03 -11.22
CA ARG A 8 -8.77 9.82 -10.40
C ARG A 8 -8.58 8.72 -9.35
N GLN A 9 -7.72 7.74 -9.62
CA GLN A 9 -7.34 6.70 -8.68
C GLN A 9 -5.81 6.66 -8.53
N ALA A 10 -5.33 6.81 -7.31
CA ALA A 10 -3.91 6.72 -7.01
C ALA A 10 -3.63 6.22 -5.60
N LEU A 11 -2.38 5.88 -5.34
CA LEU A 11 -1.92 5.42 -4.03
C LEU A 11 -0.46 5.80 -3.79
N ILE A 12 -0.03 5.79 -2.53
CA ILE A 12 1.39 5.96 -2.20
C ILE A 12 2.11 4.61 -2.24
N ALA A 13 3.20 4.57 -2.99
CA ALA A 13 4.08 3.41 -3.14
C ALA A 13 5.39 3.63 -2.39
N TYR A 14 5.41 3.28 -1.11
CA TYR A 14 6.60 3.45 -0.27
C TYR A 14 7.71 2.51 -0.68
N ASP A 15 8.93 3.03 -0.80
CA ASP A 15 10.14 2.21 -0.87
C ASP A 15 10.35 1.50 0.46
N ARG A 16 10.27 0.17 0.45
CA ARG A 16 10.51 -0.69 1.61
C ARG A 16 11.80 -0.33 2.35
N GLU A 17 12.87 -0.01 1.64
CA GLU A 17 14.19 0.25 2.24
C GLU A 17 14.20 1.55 3.05
N LYS A 18 13.33 2.50 2.71
CA LYS A 18 13.23 3.80 3.36
C LYS A 18 12.34 3.80 4.59
N LEU A 19 11.46 2.80 4.73
CA LEU A 19 10.63 2.63 5.92
C LEU A 19 11.44 2.25 7.16
N LEU A 20 12.62 1.63 7.01
CA LEU A 20 13.49 1.19 8.10
C LEU A 20 12.82 0.20 9.08
N TYR A 21 11.86 -0.59 8.61
CA TYR A 21 11.21 -1.63 9.40
C TYR A 21 11.93 -2.99 9.31
N PRO A 22 11.89 -3.81 10.39
CA PRO A 22 12.32 -5.20 10.35
C PRO A 22 11.59 -6.02 9.29
N LYS A 23 12.19 -7.11 8.80
CA LYS A 23 11.59 -7.94 7.73
C LYS A 23 10.26 -8.55 8.15
N GLU A 24 10.13 -8.92 9.42
CA GLU A 24 8.94 -9.50 10.04
C GLU A 24 7.79 -8.49 10.07
N ARG A 25 8.13 -7.20 10.18
CA ARG A 25 7.17 -6.10 10.14
C ARG A 25 6.70 -5.86 8.71
N ILE A 26 7.61 -5.92 7.73
CA ILE A 26 7.28 -5.79 6.30
C ILE A 26 6.25 -6.84 5.85
N ALA A 27 6.31 -8.05 6.39
CA ALA A 27 5.37 -9.14 6.12
C ALA A 27 3.89 -8.82 6.38
N ARG A 28 3.65 -7.79 7.21
CA ARG A 28 2.31 -7.41 7.66
C ARG A 28 1.64 -6.41 6.72
N PHE A 29 2.39 -5.82 5.79
CA PHE A 29 1.86 -4.85 4.84
C PHE A 29 1.52 -5.49 3.51
N ALA A 30 0.68 -4.81 2.74
CA ALA A 30 0.48 -5.15 1.35
C ALA A 30 1.69 -4.77 0.49
N VAL A 31 2.05 -5.64 -0.45
CA VAL A 31 3.11 -5.41 -1.45
C VAL A 31 2.46 -5.16 -2.81
N MET A 32 3.07 -4.27 -3.60
CA MET A 32 2.52 -3.81 -4.87
C MET A 32 3.48 -4.07 -6.03
N ARG A 33 2.91 -4.46 -7.17
CA ARG A 33 3.62 -4.60 -8.44
C ARG A 33 3.13 -3.54 -9.41
N PHE A 34 4.07 -2.89 -10.08
CA PHE A 34 3.77 -1.84 -11.06
C PHE A 34 4.29 -2.24 -12.44
N VAL A 35 3.57 -1.82 -13.47
CA VAL A 35 4.09 -1.80 -14.85
C VAL A 35 4.57 -0.39 -15.19
N LYS A 36 4.85 -0.12 -16.47
CA LYS A 36 5.30 1.19 -16.97
C LYS A 36 4.42 2.35 -16.44
N ASN A 37 5.08 3.46 -16.12
CA ASN A 37 4.47 4.69 -15.58
C ASN A 37 3.75 4.50 -14.23
N TYR A 38 4.25 3.59 -13.38
CA TYR A 38 3.67 3.31 -12.07
C TYR A 38 2.18 2.95 -12.10
N ARG A 39 1.71 2.35 -13.20
CA ARG A 39 0.35 1.78 -13.21
C ARG A 39 0.35 0.50 -12.38
N LEU A 40 -0.52 0.42 -11.38
CA LEU A 40 -0.66 -0.75 -10.52
C LEU A 40 -1.08 -1.95 -11.38
N ALA A 41 -0.36 -3.04 -11.22
CA ALA A 41 -0.69 -4.33 -11.82
C ALA A 41 -1.29 -5.28 -10.79
N GLU A 42 -0.83 -5.18 -9.54
CA GLU A 42 -1.19 -6.11 -8.49
C GLU A 42 -0.92 -5.51 -7.12
N ILE A 43 -1.78 -5.82 -6.15
CA ILE A 43 -1.59 -5.51 -4.74
C ILE A 43 -2.03 -6.73 -3.93
N ILE A 44 -1.15 -7.24 -3.06
CA ILE A 44 -1.45 -8.40 -2.20
C ILE A 44 -1.22 -8.03 -0.75
N GLU A 45 -2.26 -8.23 0.07
CA GLU A 45 -2.21 -8.10 1.53
C GLU A 45 -1.44 -9.28 2.14
N LYS A 46 -0.44 -8.99 3.00
CA LYS A 46 0.33 -10.00 3.74
C LYS A 46 0.87 -11.12 2.84
N PRO A 47 1.72 -10.79 1.85
CA PRO A 47 2.21 -11.79 0.92
C PRO A 47 3.10 -12.83 1.61
N ASP A 48 3.22 -13.99 0.97
CA ASP A 48 4.23 -14.97 1.34
C ASP A 48 5.63 -14.35 1.20
N HIS A 49 6.44 -14.47 2.25
CA HIS A 49 7.82 -13.98 2.29
C HIS A 49 8.67 -14.47 1.11
N THR A 50 8.43 -15.69 0.65
CA THR A 50 9.17 -16.29 -0.48
C THR A 50 8.89 -15.57 -1.80
N LYS A 51 7.75 -14.89 -1.92
CA LYS A 51 7.29 -14.23 -3.15
C LYS A 51 7.56 -12.74 -3.20
N ILE A 52 7.99 -12.10 -2.09
CA ILE A 52 8.20 -10.64 -2.04
C ILE A 52 9.19 -10.17 -3.13
N ALA A 53 10.21 -10.98 -3.44
CA ALA A 53 11.19 -10.64 -4.47
C ALA A 53 10.58 -10.52 -5.88
N GLU A 54 9.46 -11.20 -6.15
CA GLU A 54 8.73 -11.14 -7.42
C GLU A 54 8.01 -9.79 -7.64
N TYR A 55 7.89 -8.98 -6.58
CA TYR A 55 7.26 -7.65 -6.61
C TYR A 55 8.28 -6.51 -6.76
N THR A 56 9.54 -6.83 -7.06
CA THR A 56 10.56 -5.83 -7.38
C THR A 56 10.15 -5.08 -8.66
N ASP A 57 10.07 -3.76 -8.59
CA ASP A 57 9.73 -2.91 -9.73
C ASP A 57 10.94 -2.66 -10.65
N ASN A 58 10.72 -1.91 -11.74
CA ASN A 58 11.77 -1.58 -12.72
C ASN A 58 12.91 -0.73 -12.14
N ASP A 59 12.71 -0.10 -10.98
CA ASP A 59 13.72 0.68 -10.26
C ASP A 59 14.47 -0.17 -9.22
N ASN A 60 14.29 -1.50 -9.25
CA ASN A 60 14.80 -2.48 -8.28
C ASN A 60 14.26 -2.25 -6.85
N LYS A 61 13.03 -1.75 -6.71
CA LYS A 61 12.40 -1.48 -5.40
C LYS A 61 11.20 -2.38 -5.14
N VAL A 62 11.09 -2.84 -3.90
CA VAL A 62 9.85 -3.44 -3.40
C VAL A 62 8.99 -2.32 -2.84
N ARG A 63 7.77 -2.21 -3.37
CA ARG A 63 6.82 -1.15 -3.00
C ARG A 63 5.78 -1.65 -2.01
N ILE A 64 5.61 -0.93 -0.91
CA ILE A 64 4.71 -1.27 0.19
C ILE A 64 3.54 -0.29 0.22
N SER A 65 2.33 -0.81 0.44
CA SER A 65 1.16 0.00 0.76
C SER A 65 1.11 0.29 2.25
N MET A 66 1.02 1.57 2.59
CA MET A 66 0.73 2.06 3.95
C MET A 66 -0.72 2.55 4.08
N ASN A 67 -1.61 2.09 3.19
CA ASN A 67 -3.03 2.44 3.14
C ASN A 67 -3.35 3.93 2.92
N ILE A 68 -2.53 4.61 2.13
CA ILE A 68 -2.80 6.00 1.70
C ILE A 68 -3.24 5.97 0.24
N PHE A 69 -4.53 6.22 0.03
CA PHE A 69 -5.19 6.12 -1.26
C PHE A 69 -5.90 7.42 -1.65
N LEU A 70 -6.01 7.65 -2.94
CA LEU A 70 -6.91 8.62 -3.56
C LEU A 70 -7.87 7.84 -4.46
N PHE A 71 -9.17 7.95 -4.18
CA PHE A 71 -10.20 7.33 -4.98
C PHE A 71 -11.25 8.36 -5.38
N ASP A 72 -11.74 8.21 -6.59
CA ASP A 72 -13.02 8.77 -6.99
C ASP A 72 -14.15 8.00 -6.28
N GLY A 73 -14.90 8.69 -5.43
CA GLY A 73 -15.92 8.06 -4.59
C GLY A 73 -17.06 7.45 -5.37
N GLU A 74 -17.48 8.08 -6.49
CA GLU A 74 -18.58 7.57 -7.31
C GLU A 74 -18.22 6.25 -7.99
N ILE A 75 -16.94 6.09 -8.37
CA ILE A 75 -16.45 4.85 -8.97
C ILE A 75 -16.15 3.80 -7.90
N PHE A 76 -15.42 4.16 -6.84
CA PHE A 76 -14.88 3.17 -5.91
C PHE A 76 -15.93 2.62 -4.93
N PHE A 77 -17.03 3.35 -4.69
CA PHE A 77 -18.08 2.92 -3.79
C PHE A 77 -18.67 1.56 -4.16
N ASP A 78 -18.97 1.33 -5.44
CA ASP A 78 -19.54 0.06 -5.92
C ASP A 78 -18.63 -1.12 -5.60
N TYR A 79 -17.31 -0.93 -5.69
CA TYR A 79 -16.32 -1.96 -5.37
C TYR A 79 -16.18 -2.22 -3.88
N LEU A 80 -16.40 -1.21 -3.03
CA LEU A 80 -16.45 -1.37 -1.58
C LEU A 80 -17.73 -2.09 -1.12
N GLU A 81 -18.87 -1.69 -1.69
CA GLU A 81 -20.17 -2.28 -1.38
C GLU A 81 -20.21 -3.76 -1.76
N ASN A 82 -19.67 -4.10 -2.94
CA ASN A 82 -19.67 -5.47 -3.47
C ASN A 82 -18.38 -6.26 -3.16
N CYS A 83 -17.46 -5.71 -2.35
CA CYS A 83 -16.26 -6.43 -1.95
C CYS A 83 -16.62 -7.71 -1.18
N PRO A 84 -16.17 -8.90 -1.63
CA PRO A 84 -16.45 -10.14 -0.93
C PRO A 84 -15.77 -10.17 0.44
N ILE A 85 -16.41 -10.84 1.40
CA ILE A 85 -15.84 -11.07 2.72
C ILE A 85 -14.76 -12.14 2.63
N HIS A 86 -13.57 -11.86 3.14
CA HIS A 86 -12.46 -12.83 3.16
C HIS A 86 -12.83 -14.05 4.03
N PRO A 87 -12.76 -15.29 3.50
CA PRO A 87 -13.34 -16.47 4.14
C PRO A 87 -12.72 -16.84 5.49
N VAL A 88 -11.45 -16.46 5.71
CA VAL A 88 -10.73 -16.75 6.97
C VAL A 88 -10.78 -15.58 7.94
N ARG A 89 -10.76 -14.35 7.45
CA ARG A 89 -10.62 -13.14 8.27
C ARG A 89 -11.97 -12.52 8.64
N ASN A 90 -13.02 -12.87 7.88
CA ASN A 90 -14.36 -12.31 8.00
C ASN A 90 -14.37 -10.77 7.85
N GLU A 91 -13.55 -10.25 6.93
CA GLU A 91 -13.35 -8.82 6.67
C GLU A 91 -13.51 -8.51 5.18
N LYS A 92 -13.97 -7.29 4.86
CA LYS A 92 -13.82 -6.72 3.51
C LYS A 92 -12.44 -6.08 3.40
N GLU A 93 -11.67 -6.45 2.38
CA GLU A 93 -10.29 -5.99 2.23
C GLU A 93 -10.18 -4.96 1.10
N LEU A 94 -9.54 -3.81 1.37
CA LEU A 94 -9.32 -2.76 0.37
C LEU A 94 -8.52 -3.25 -0.86
N PRO A 95 -7.43 -4.04 -0.71
CA PRO A 95 -6.74 -4.62 -1.87
C PRO A 95 -7.64 -5.46 -2.78
N THR A 96 -8.61 -6.18 -2.21
CA THR A 96 -9.58 -6.98 -2.96
C THR A 96 -10.54 -6.10 -3.75
N ALA A 97 -11.08 -5.03 -3.13
CA ALA A 97 -11.91 -4.06 -3.85
C ALA A 97 -11.15 -3.38 -5.00
N MET A 98 -9.89 -3.00 -4.77
CA MET A 98 -9.02 -2.45 -5.80
C MET A 98 -8.74 -3.44 -6.94
N THR A 99 -8.54 -4.71 -6.60
CA THR A 99 -8.33 -5.78 -7.59
C THR A 99 -9.54 -5.95 -8.49
N ASN A 100 -10.74 -5.95 -7.90
CA ASN A 100 -12.00 -6.00 -8.67
C ASN A 100 -12.15 -4.79 -9.59
N MET A 101 -11.89 -3.58 -9.08
CA MET A 101 -11.91 -2.36 -9.89
C MET A 101 -10.92 -2.41 -11.06
N MET A 102 -9.71 -2.94 -10.83
CA MET A 102 -8.72 -3.11 -11.91
C MET A 102 -9.13 -4.17 -12.93
N ALA A 103 -9.81 -5.24 -12.51
CA ALA A 103 -10.32 -6.28 -13.40
C ALA A 103 -11.37 -5.72 -14.40
N ASP A 104 -12.15 -4.72 -13.97
CA ASP A 104 -13.11 -3.99 -14.81
C ASP A 104 -12.44 -2.91 -15.70
N GLY A 105 -11.11 -2.80 -15.69
CA GLY A 105 -10.35 -1.94 -16.58
C GLY A 105 -10.05 -0.55 -16.05
N HIS A 106 -10.46 -0.23 -14.82
CA HIS A 106 -10.02 1.01 -14.16
C HIS A 106 -8.53 0.95 -13.84
N LYS A 107 -7.86 2.11 -13.91
CA LYS A 107 -6.42 2.22 -13.74
C LYS A 107 -6.12 2.91 -12.42
N ILE A 108 -5.25 2.32 -11.61
CA ILE A 108 -4.72 2.92 -10.39
C ILE A 108 -3.25 3.23 -10.60
N PHE A 109 -2.81 4.41 -10.17
CA PHE A 109 -1.41 4.85 -10.34
C PHE A 109 -0.71 5.02 -8.99
N GLY A 110 0.49 4.47 -8.89
CA GLY A 110 1.36 4.64 -7.74
C GLY A 110 2.11 5.97 -7.79
N ILE A 111 2.26 6.59 -6.63
CA ILE A 111 3.15 7.73 -6.42
C ILE A 111 4.32 7.23 -5.55
N PRO A 112 5.52 7.05 -6.12
CA PRO A 112 6.65 6.52 -5.36
C PRO A 112 7.11 7.52 -4.29
N VAL A 113 7.32 7.01 -3.07
CA VAL A 113 7.79 7.80 -1.92
C VAL A 113 8.92 7.04 -1.21
N GLY A 114 9.91 7.78 -0.71
CA GLY A 114 11.11 7.23 -0.08
C GLY A 114 11.38 7.79 1.31
N ASP A 115 10.34 7.98 2.11
CA ASP A 115 10.42 8.57 3.44
C ASP A 115 10.34 7.51 4.54
N HIS A 116 11.00 7.80 5.67
CA HIS A 116 10.81 7.01 6.89
C HIS A 116 9.46 7.34 7.53
N VAL A 117 8.76 6.30 7.98
CA VAL A 117 7.50 6.43 8.71
C VAL A 117 7.68 5.80 10.09
N PRO A 118 7.57 6.57 11.18
CA PRO A 118 7.63 6.03 12.53
C PRO A 118 6.51 4.99 12.77
N ASP A 119 6.81 3.92 13.50
CA ASP A 119 5.80 2.93 13.90
C ASP A 119 5.08 3.40 15.18
N LEU A 120 3.81 3.02 15.33
CA LEU A 120 3.01 3.25 16.54
C LEU A 120 2.13 2.04 16.86
N THR A 121 2.64 0.83 16.57
CA THR A 121 1.86 -0.40 16.74
C THR A 121 1.86 -0.90 18.18
N SER A 122 3.00 -0.82 18.87
CA SER A 122 3.13 -1.29 20.24
C SER A 122 3.25 -0.12 21.23
N LYS A 123 3.05 -0.42 22.51
CA LYS A 123 3.19 0.58 23.58
C LYS A 123 4.61 1.13 23.65
N GLU A 124 5.61 0.29 23.38
CA GLU A 124 7.02 0.67 23.38
C GLU A 124 7.35 1.66 22.25
N ASP A 125 6.56 1.68 21.18
CA ASP A 125 6.78 2.60 20.06
C ASP A 125 6.41 4.05 20.40
N ILE A 126 5.52 4.27 21.38
CA ILE A 126 5.13 5.61 21.84
C ILE A 126 6.37 6.38 22.33
N ALA A 127 7.18 5.77 23.19
CA ALA A 127 8.39 6.41 23.72
C ALA A 127 9.46 6.67 22.64
N LYS A 128 9.51 5.83 21.59
CA LYS A 128 10.41 6.05 20.44
C LYS A 128 9.91 7.24 19.60
N LEU A 129 8.60 7.33 19.37
CA LEU A 129 7.98 8.43 18.64
C LEU A 129 8.15 9.76 19.36
N GLU A 130 7.95 9.82 20.68
CA GLU A 130 8.18 11.04 21.47
C GLU A 130 9.61 11.55 21.32
N LYS A 131 10.60 10.65 21.37
CA LYS A 131 12.01 11.00 21.14
C LYS A 131 12.23 11.52 19.72
N TYR A 132 11.64 10.87 18.71
CA TYR A 132 11.75 11.29 17.31
C TYR A 132 11.15 12.68 17.07
N LEU A 133 10.00 12.98 17.68
CA LEU A 133 9.34 14.29 17.55
C LEU A 133 10.08 15.40 18.28
N ASN A 134 10.71 15.10 19.42
CA ASN A 134 11.47 16.08 20.22
C ASN A 134 12.92 16.29 19.73
N ALA A 135 13.41 15.45 18.82
CA ALA A 135 14.75 15.56 18.24
C ALA A 135 14.81 16.43 16.97
N ASN A 136 13.65 16.87 16.47
CA ASN A 136 13.48 17.78 15.33
C ASN A 136 12.90 19.11 15.79
#